data_AF-A0A842T723-F1
#
_entry.id   AF-A0A842T723-F1
#
_cell.length_a   1.000
_cell.length_b   1.000
_cell.length_c   1.000
_cell.angle_alpha   90.00
_cell.angle_beta   90.00
_cell.angle_gamma   90.00
#
_symmetry.space_group_name_H-M   'P 1'
#
loop_
_entity.id
_entity.type
_entity.pdbx_description
1 polymer ?
#
loop_
_entity_poly.entity_id
_entity_poly.type
_entity_poly.pdbx_seq_one_letter_code
_entity_poly.pdbx_strand_id
1 'polypeptide(L)'
;MSEQNIQKIGIMVVINVIALYVYFTLFNAFITTYTTVDDETVIILIILSLIPMILVLINFILVTIGSIKEGGYDNLIKKVAIITLIVILILIFLIIIYMLINIGAFN
;
A
#
# COMPACT_ATOMS: atom_id res chain seq x y z
N MET A 1 -15.46 -0.36 26.94
CA MET A 1 -15.05 -0.86 25.60
C MET A 1 -14.12 -2.02 25.83
N SER A 2 -14.28 -3.13 25.12
CA SER A 2 -13.41 -4.29 25.36
C SER A 2 -12.04 -4.06 24.70
N GLU A 3 -10.97 -4.32 25.45
CA GLU A 3 -9.58 -4.32 24.95
C GLU A 3 -9.40 -5.16 23.67
N GLN A 4 -10.31 -6.10 23.43
CA GLN A 4 -10.41 -6.90 22.21
C GLN A 4 -10.56 -6.07 20.93
N ASN A 5 -11.31 -4.95 20.93
CA ASN A 5 -11.43 -4.13 19.71
C ASN A 5 -10.11 -3.40 19.40
N ILE A 6 -9.41 -2.95 20.44
CA ILE A 6 -8.12 -2.26 20.29
C ILE A 6 -7.06 -3.22 19.72
N GLN A 7 -6.98 -4.43 20.28
CA GLN A 7 -6.10 -5.49 19.77
C GLN A 7 -6.42 -5.88 18.32
N LYS A 8 -7.69 -6.01 17.95
CA LYS A 8 -8.09 -6.36 16.57
C LYS A 8 -7.64 -5.32 15.54
N ILE A 9 -7.82 -4.03 15.84
CA ILE A 9 -7.37 -2.94 14.97
C ILE A 9 -5.84 -2.95 14.84
N GLY A 10 -5.11 -3.16 15.95
CA GLY A 10 -3.65 -3.22 15.94
C GLY A 10 -3.13 -4.37 15.07
N ILE A 11 -3.72 -5.55 15.20
CA ILE A 11 -3.37 -6.72 14.36
C ILE A 11 -3.67 -6.44 12.89
N MET A 12 -4.81 -5.83 12.57
CA MET A 12 -5.14 -5.47 11.18
C MET A 12 -4.16 -4.47 10.57
N VAL A 13 -3.70 -3.47 11.33
CA VAL A 13 -2.66 -2.53 10.89
C VAL A 13 -1.37 -3.28 10.56
N VAL A 14 -0.93 -4.20 11.43
CA VAL A 14 0.29 -4.99 11.21
C VAL A 14 0.18 -5.88 9.96
N ILE A 15 -0.95 -6.58 9.79
CA ILE A 15 -1.19 -7.44 8.61
C ILE A 15 -1.13 -6.62 7.33
N ASN A 16 -1.78 -5.45 7.31
CA ASN A 16 -1.78 -4.58 6.13
C ASN A 16 -0.36 -4.07 5.80
N VAL A 17 0.45 -3.74 6.80
CA VAL A 17 1.85 -3.32 6.60
C VAL A 17 2.68 -4.47 6.01
N ILE A 18 2.56 -5.68 6.54
CA ILE A 18 3.27 -6.87 6.02
C ILE A 18 2.82 -7.16 4.58
N ALA A 19 1.51 -7.16 4.33
CA ALA A 19 0.96 -7.40 3.00
C ALA A 19 1.50 -6.37 2.00
N LEU A 20 1.48 -5.09 2.35
CA LEU A 20 2.02 -4.03 1.49
C LEU A 20 3.51 -4.24 1.19
N TYR A 21 4.31 -4.56 2.20
CA TYR A 21 5.74 -4.83 2.02
C TYR A 21 6.00 -6.00 1.07
N VAL A 22 5.24 -7.09 1.21
CA VAL A 22 5.32 -8.25 0.30
C VAL A 22 4.96 -7.85 -1.12
N TYR A 23 3.85 -7.14 -1.33
CA TYR A 23 3.46 -6.69 -2.66
C TYR A 23 4.47 -5.74 -3.29
N PHE A 24 5.08 -4.86 -2.50
CA PHE A 24 6.11 -3.95 -2.98
C PHE A 24 7.39 -4.70 -3.38
N THR A 25 7.77 -5.70 -2.60
CA THR A 25 8.92 -6.56 -2.90
C THR A 25 8.70 -7.36 -4.19
N LEU A 26 7.50 -7.93 -4.36
CA LEU A 26 7.12 -8.65 -5.58
C LEU A 26 7.11 -7.72 -6.79
N PHE A 27 6.54 -6.53 -6.67
CA PHE A 27 6.54 -5.51 -7.72
C PHE A 27 7.97 -5.18 -8.18
N ASN A 28 8.87 -4.89 -7.23
CA ASN A 28 10.26 -4.56 -7.55
C ASN A 28 11.00 -5.74 -8.22
N ALA A 29 10.77 -6.96 -7.73
CA ALA A 29 11.36 -8.16 -8.30
C ALA A 29 10.86 -8.42 -9.73
N PHE A 30 9.56 -8.28 -9.98
CA PHE A 30 8.99 -8.48 -11.32
C PHE A 30 9.49 -7.42 -12.29
N ILE A 31 9.44 -6.14 -11.95
CA ILE A 31 9.96 -5.10 -12.84
C ILE A 31 11.42 -5.35 -13.18
N THR A 32 12.28 -5.57 -12.19
CA THR A 32 13.72 -5.78 -12.44
C THR A 32 13.99 -7.00 -13.34
N THR A 33 13.16 -8.05 -13.22
CA THR A 33 13.31 -9.28 -14.02
C THR A 33 12.78 -9.10 -15.44
N TYR A 34 11.73 -8.31 -15.63
CA TYR A 34 11.02 -8.17 -16.89
C TYR A 34 11.33 -6.87 -17.65
N THR A 35 12.13 -5.95 -17.10
CA THR A 35 12.65 -4.77 -17.82
C THR A 35 13.54 -5.11 -19.03
N THR A 36 13.92 -6.37 -19.20
CA THR A 36 14.60 -6.88 -20.40
C THR A 36 13.63 -7.50 -21.43
N VAL A 37 12.35 -7.56 -21.10
CA VAL A 37 11.24 -8.03 -21.94
C VAL A 37 10.51 -6.80 -22.49
N ASP A 38 9.72 -6.98 -23.55
CA ASP A 38 9.01 -5.89 -24.23
C ASP A 38 8.18 -4.98 -23.28
N ASP A 39 8.02 -3.72 -23.68
CA ASP A 39 7.39 -2.68 -22.86
C ASP A 39 5.92 -2.99 -22.49
N GLU A 40 5.16 -3.69 -23.36
CA GLU A 40 3.76 -4.03 -23.12
C GLU A 40 3.62 -5.04 -21.96
N THR A 41 4.52 -6.02 -21.90
CA THR A 41 4.57 -6.99 -20.78
C THR A 41 4.88 -6.30 -19.45
N VAL A 42 5.81 -5.34 -19.45
CA VAL A 42 6.16 -4.57 -18.24
C VAL A 42 4.95 -3.77 -17.74
N ILE A 43 4.20 -3.13 -18.64
CA ILE A 43 3.00 -2.36 -18.29
C ILE A 43 1.92 -3.26 -17.67
N ILE A 44 1.66 -4.43 -18.25
CA ILE A 44 0.66 -5.38 -17.71
C ILE A 44 1.05 -5.83 -16.29
N LEU A 45 2.34 -6.14 -16.06
CA LEU A 45 2.84 -6.54 -14.74
C LEU A 45 2.73 -5.42 -13.70
N ILE A 46 2.99 -4.17 -14.11
CA ILE A 46 2.79 -3.00 -13.25
C ILE A 46 1.32 -2.88 -12.83
N ILE A 47 0.38 -3.00 -13.79
CA ILE A 47 -1.07 -2.90 -13.52
C ILE A 47 -1.52 -4.03 -12.58
N LEU A 48 -1.12 -5.27 -12.84
CA LEU A 48 -1.46 -6.42 -11.99
C LEU A 48 -0.93 -6.27 -10.56
N SER A 49 0.22 -5.62 -10.38
CA SER A 49 0.81 -5.36 -9.08
C SER A 49 0.15 -4.20 -8.33
N LEU A 50 -0.39 -3.22 -9.06
CA LEU A 50 -1.11 -2.08 -8.47
C LEU A 50 -2.44 -2.48 -7.83
N ILE A 51 -3.16 -3.44 -8.41
CA ILE A 51 -4.47 -3.91 -7.92
C ILE A 51 -4.41 -4.34 -6.43
N PRO A 52 -3.55 -5.29 -6.01
CA PRO A 52 -3.48 -5.69 -4.61
C PRO A 52 -2.98 -4.57 -3.69
N MET A 53 -2.09 -3.69 -4.16
CA MET A 53 -1.65 -2.53 -3.38
C MET A 53 -2.79 -1.54 -3.10
N ILE A 54 -3.64 -1.28 -4.10
CA ILE A 54 -4.83 -0.43 -3.93
C ILE A 54 -5.81 -1.07 -2.94
N LEU A 55 -6.01 -2.39 -3.00
CA LEU A 55 -6.87 -3.10 -2.04
C LEU A 55 -6.34 -3.01 -0.60
N VAL A 56 -5.01 -3.17 -0.41
CA VAL A 56 -4.37 -2.98 0.90
C VAL A 56 -4.50 -1.53 1.37
N LEU A 57 -4.32 -0.55 0.48
CA LEU A 57 -4.53 0.86 0.78
C LEU A 57 -5.96 1.13 1.26
N ILE A 58 -6.98 0.65 0.54
CA ILE A 58 -8.38 0.84 0.90
C ILE A 58 -8.65 0.21 2.28
N ASN A 59 -8.19 -1.02 2.52
CA ASN A 59 -8.33 -1.67 3.82
C ASN A 59 -7.67 -0.85 4.92
N PHE A 60 -6.44 -0.36 4.70
CA PHE A 60 -5.71 0.45 5.65
C PHE A 60 -6.40 1.78 5.97
N ILE A 61 -6.98 2.45 4.96
CA ILE A 61 -7.79 3.66 5.14
C ILE A 61 -9.00 3.37 6.02
N LEU A 62 -9.74 2.29 5.74
CA LEU A 62 -10.92 1.90 6.51
C LEU A 62 -10.57 1.61 7.98
N VAL A 63 -9.49 0.87 8.22
CA VAL A 63 -8.98 0.58 9.57
C VAL A 63 -8.54 1.87 10.28
N THR A 64 -7.87 2.77 9.57
CA THR A 64 -7.40 4.05 10.13
C THR A 64 -8.58 4.95 10.51
N ILE A 65 -9.57 5.12 9.62
CA ILE A 65 -10.78 5.92 9.90
C ILE A 65 -11.58 5.31 11.07
N GLY A 66 -11.70 3.97 11.11
CA GLY A 66 -12.31 3.26 12.23
C GLY A 66 -11.60 3.57 13.55
N SER A 67 -10.26 3.50 13.57
CA SER A 67 -9.46 3.76 14.77
C SER A 67 -9.55 5.21 15.27
N ILE A 68 -9.73 6.18 14.37
CA ILE A 68 -9.86 7.60 14.74
C ILE A 68 -11.17 7.85 15.47
N LYS A 69 -12.27 7.23 15.01
CA LYS A 69 -13.62 7.38 15.57
C LYS A 69 -13.79 6.70 16.94
N GLU A 70 -12.96 5.69 17.25
CA GLU A 70 -13.00 5.03 18.55
C GLU A 70 -12.23 5.83 19.62
N GLY A 71 -12.91 6.11 20.74
CA GLY A 71 -12.30 6.69 21.94
C GLY A 71 -11.59 5.61 22.75
N GLY A 72 -10.32 5.85 23.13
CA GLY A 72 -9.49 4.88 23.86
C GLY A 72 -8.31 4.33 23.04
N TYR A 73 -8.24 4.62 21.74
CA TYR A 73 -7.05 4.38 20.96
C TYR A 73 -5.96 5.40 21.31
N ASP A 74 -4.78 4.91 21.70
CA ASP A 74 -3.65 5.76 22.07
C ASP A 74 -3.27 6.70 20.92
N ASN A 75 -3.02 7.97 21.27
CA ASN A 75 -2.73 9.05 20.34
C ASN A 75 -1.48 8.74 19.50
N LEU A 76 -0.55 7.94 20.05
CA LEU A 76 0.65 7.48 19.35
C LEU A 76 0.31 6.51 18.21
N ILE A 77 -0.59 5.54 18.43
CA ILE A 77 -0.95 4.54 17.40
C ILE A 77 -1.70 5.21 16.24
N LYS A 78 -2.58 6.18 16.55
CA LYS A 78 -3.25 6.99 15.52
C LYS A 78 -2.25 7.72 14.62
N LYS A 79 -1.21 8.32 15.21
CA LYS A 79 -0.13 8.99 14.45
C LYS A 79 0.65 8.01 13.58
N VAL A 80 1.01 6.84 14.10
CA VAL A 80 1.71 5.81 13.32
C VAL A 80 0.86 5.36 12.12
N ALA A 81 -0.43 5.09 12.32
CA ALA A 81 -1.33 4.73 11.22
C ALA A 81 -1.40 5.81 10.15
N ILE A 82 -1.51 7.09 10.53
CA ILE A 82 -1.52 8.21 9.57
C ILE A 82 -0.19 8.31 8.81
N ILE A 83 0.95 8.22 9.50
CA ILE A 83 2.27 8.28 8.86
C ILE A 83 2.43 7.12 7.87
N THR A 84 2.06 5.90 8.27
CA THR A 84 2.08 4.75 7.37
C THR A 84 1.22 5.01 6.15
N LEU A 85 -0.02 5.50 6.30
CA LEU A 85 -0.91 5.81 5.17
C LEU A 85 -0.27 6.80 4.18
N ILE A 86 0.40 7.85 4.67
CA ILE A 86 1.13 8.80 3.83
C ILE A 86 2.23 8.11 3.03
N VAL A 87 3.00 7.23 3.66
CA VAL A 87 4.06 6.44 2.98
C VAL A 87 3.46 5.56 1.89
N ILE A 88 2.34 4.88 2.15
CA ILE A 88 1.66 4.05 1.13
C ILE A 88 1.25 4.90 -0.08
N LEU A 89 0.66 6.07 0.16
CA LEU A 89 0.24 6.98 -0.91
C LEU A 89 1.42 7.45 -1.76
N ILE A 90 2.55 7.78 -1.14
CA ILE A 90 3.78 8.18 -1.85
C ILE A 90 4.31 7.02 -2.70
N LEU A 91 4.35 5.80 -2.16
CA LEU A 91 4.81 4.62 -2.91
C LEU A 91 3.93 4.33 -4.13
N ILE A 92 2.60 4.37 -3.96
CA ILE A 92 1.66 4.16 -5.07
C ILE A 92 1.84 5.25 -6.13
N PHE A 93 2.01 6.51 -5.71
CA PHE A 93 2.26 7.61 -6.63
C PHE A 93 3.55 7.42 -7.44
N LEU A 94 4.64 6.96 -6.80
CA LEU A 94 5.89 6.63 -7.50
C LEU A 94 5.71 5.50 -8.52
N ILE A 95 4.91 4.48 -8.20
CA ILE A 95 4.60 3.39 -9.14
C ILE A 95 3.82 3.91 -10.35
N ILE A 96 2.85 4.81 -10.13
CA ILE A 96 2.10 5.44 -11.21
C ILE A 96 3.02 6.26 -12.10
N ILE A 97 3.94 7.06 -11.53
CA ILE A 97 4.93 7.80 -12.31
C ILE A 97 5.78 6.85 -13.14
N TYR A 98 6.26 5.75 -12.54
CA TYR A 98 7.05 4.75 -13.25
C TYR A 98 6.26 4.13 -14.42
N MET A 99 4.99 3.84 -14.23
CA MET A 99 4.09 3.38 -15.29
C MET A 99 3.98 4.41 -16.42
N LEU A 100 3.73 5.68 -16.08
CA LEU A 100 3.57 6.78 -17.04
C LEU A 100 4.83 7.00 -17.90
N ILE A 101 6.02 6.84 -17.29
CA ILE A 101 7.29 6.90 -18.02
C ILE A 101 7.39 5.75 -19.04
N ASN A 102 7.05 4.53 -18.65
CA ASN A 102 7.16 3.36 -19.54
C ASN A 102 6.13 3.35 -20.69
N ILE A 103 5.00 4.04 -20.56
CA ILE A 103 4.06 4.23 -21.68
C ILE A 103 4.41 5.44 -22.56
N GLY A 104 5.52 6.13 -22.29
CA GLY A 104 5.96 7.29 -23.07
C GLY A 104 5.14 8.56 -22.83
N ALA A 105 4.39 8.67 -21.72
CA ALA A 105 3.54 9.84 -21.44
C ALA A 105 4.31 11.18 -21.26
N PHE A 106 5.64 11.12 -21.12
CA PHE A 106 6.52 12.27 -20.94
C PHE A 106 7.55 12.44 -22.06
N ASN A 107 7.43 11.67 -23.15
CA ASN A 107 8.28 11.76 -24.35
C ASN A 107 7.54 12.40 -25.53
#